data_AF-A0A7L3PT26-F1
#
_entry.id   AF-A0A7L3PT26-F1
#
_cell.length_a   1.000
_cell.length_b   1.000
_cell.length_c   1.000
_cell.angle_alpha   90.00
_cell.angle_beta   90.00
_cell.angle_gamma   90.00
#
_symmetry.space_group_name_H-M   'P 1'
#
loop_
_entity.id
_entity.type
_entity.pdbx_description
1 polymer ?
#
loop_
_entity_poly.entity_id
_entity_poly.type
_entity_poly.pdbx_seq_one_letter_code
_entity_poly.pdbx_strand_id
1 'polypeptide(L)'
;DTQCLMCMEPVEDRTTFMTLVCPECKNAWFHRDCIQGQALCAGILSLQCPLCRNDREFMVDMFAMGIRIPFRLPTWEENDAFIELGQRHGHCDARECLCPAGREEAEAEG
;
A
#
# COMPACT_ATOMS: atom_id res chain seq x y z
N ASP A 1 5.94 -21.93 -8.40
CA ASP A 1 5.06 -20.92 -9.02
C ASP A 1 5.42 -19.55 -8.54
N THR A 2 5.67 -18.65 -9.48
CA THR A 2 5.86 -17.23 -9.20
C THR A 2 4.52 -16.52 -9.28
N GLN A 3 4.17 -15.71 -8.27
CA GLN A 3 2.89 -15.02 -8.17
C GLN A 3 3.06 -13.51 -8.24
N CYS A 4 2.07 -12.84 -8.83
CA CYS A 4 1.96 -11.39 -8.80
C CYS A 4 1.64 -10.93 -7.37
N LEU A 5 2.48 -10.08 -6.79
CA LEU A 5 2.27 -9.60 -5.41
C LEU A 5 1.07 -8.65 -5.23
N MET A 6 0.43 -8.23 -6.32
CA MET A 6 -0.72 -7.32 -6.28
C MET A 6 -2.06 -8.05 -6.30
N CYS A 7 -2.19 -9.09 -7.14
CA CYS A 7 -3.43 -9.84 -7.32
C CYS A 7 -3.36 -11.29 -6.80
N MET A 8 -2.18 -11.75 -6.39
CA MET A 8 -1.92 -13.12 -5.93
C MET A 8 -2.14 -14.21 -6.98
N GLU A 9 -2.31 -13.84 -8.24
CA GLU A 9 -2.42 -14.76 -9.37
C GLU A 9 -1.04 -15.12 -9.96
N PRO A 10 -0.89 -16.31 -10.58
CA PRO A 10 0.36 -16.72 -11.22
C PRO A 10 0.82 -15.75 -12.32
N VAL A 11 2.13 -15.56 -12.45
CA VAL A 11 2.75 -14.85 -13.58
C VAL A 11 3.56 -15.81 -14.44
N GLU A 12 3.96 -15.39 -15.64
CA GLU A 12 4.98 -16.13 -16.39
C GLU A 12 6.30 -16.20 -15.57
N ASP A 13 6.96 -17.35 -15.53
CA ASP A 13 8.25 -17.55 -14.83
C ASP A 13 9.45 -16.85 -15.54
N ARG A 14 9.18 -15.80 -16.31
CA ARG A 14 10.16 -15.01 -17.05
C ARG A 14 9.68 -13.57 -17.19
N THR A 15 10.63 -12.64 -17.26
CA THR A 15 10.33 -11.24 -17.55
C THR A 15 9.88 -11.09 -19.00
N THR A 16 8.71 -10.49 -19.21
CA THR A 16 8.16 -10.15 -20.52
C THR A 16 7.65 -8.72 -20.48
N PHE A 17 7.09 -8.23 -21.59
CA PHE A 17 6.37 -6.95 -21.55
C PHE A 17 5.20 -6.99 -20.54
N MET A 18 4.56 -8.14 -20.37
CA MET A 18 3.40 -8.33 -19.47
C MET A 18 3.80 -8.73 -18.04
N THR A 19 5.03 -9.22 -17.83
CA THR A 19 5.51 -9.69 -16.54
C THR A 19 6.78 -8.95 -16.14
N LEU A 20 6.70 -8.18 -15.05
CA LEU A 20 7.81 -7.40 -14.52
C LEU A 20 8.30 -7.96 -13.19
N VAL A 21 9.58 -7.76 -12.91
CA VAL A 21 10.21 -8.08 -11.62
C VAL A 21 10.89 -6.84 -11.09
N CYS A 22 10.85 -6.62 -9.77
CA CYS A 22 11.63 -5.58 -9.11
C CYS A 22 13.13 -5.82 -9.35
N PRO A 23 13.87 -4.89 -9.98
CA PRO A 23 15.29 -5.08 -10.27
C PRO A 23 16.17 -5.18 -9.02
N GLU A 24 15.78 -4.48 -7.96
CA GLU A 24 16.50 -4.44 -6.69
C GLU A 24 16.48 -5.77 -5.95
N CYS A 25 15.28 -6.31 -5.70
CA CYS A 25 15.14 -7.53 -4.90
C CYS A 25 15.04 -8.81 -5.72
N LYS A 26 14.69 -8.72 -7.02
CA LYS A 26 14.53 -9.84 -7.97
C LYS A 26 13.51 -10.90 -7.54
N ASN A 27 12.77 -10.63 -6.47
CA ASN A 27 11.84 -11.56 -5.83
C ASN A 27 10.38 -11.05 -5.89
N ALA A 28 10.18 -9.77 -6.20
CA ALA A 28 8.84 -9.19 -6.33
C ALA A 28 8.42 -9.17 -7.80
N TRP A 29 7.40 -9.96 -8.12
CA TRP A 29 6.90 -10.15 -9.47
C TRP A 29 5.51 -9.55 -9.64
N PHE A 30 5.23 -9.04 -10.85
CA PHE A 30 4.01 -8.30 -11.13
C PHE A 30 3.52 -8.55 -12.56
N HIS A 31 2.20 -8.67 -12.70
CA HIS A 31 1.57 -8.33 -13.97
C HIS A 31 1.75 -6.83 -14.24
N ARG A 32 2.05 -6.47 -15.49
CA ARG A 32 2.19 -5.08 -15.92
C ARG A 32 0.97 -4.25 -15.54
N ASP A 33 -0.23 -4.76 -15.80
CA ASP A 33 -1.47 -4.05 -15.52
C ASP A 33 -1.68 -3.83 -14.03
N CYS A 34 -1.28 -4.80 -13.20
CA CYS A 34 -1.38 -4.67 -11.75
C CYS A 34 -0.45 -3.60 -11.20
N ILE A 35 0.83 -3.59 -11.60
CA ILE A 35 1.77 -2.55 -11.16
C ILE A 35 1.42 -1.19 -11.77
N GLN A 36 0.86 -1.15 -12.98
CA GLN A 36 0.35 0.08 -13.58
C GLN A 36 -0.83 0.65 -12.78
N GLY A 37 -1.77 -0.20 -12.34
CA GLY A 37 -2.84 0.18 -11.42
C GLY A 37 -2.29 0.73 -10.11
N GLN A 38 -1.31 0.05 -9.51
CA GLN A 38 -0.67 0.50 -8.27
C GLN A 38 0.01 1.86 -8.45
N ALA A 39 0.77 2.04 -9.52
CA ALA A 39 1.44 3.31 -9.82
C ALA A 39 0.43 4.45 -10.00
N LEU A 40 -0.70 4.18 -10.67
CA LEU A 40 -1.76 5.17 -10.81
C LEU A 40 -2.38 5.53 -9.47
N CYS A 41 -2.63 4.56 -8.57
CA CYS A 41 -3.20 4.81 -7.24
C CYS A 41 -2.20 5.52 -6.30
N ALA A 42 -0.95 5.06 -6.26
CA ALA A 42 0.07 5.52 -5.33
C ALA A 42 0.72 6.86 -5.73
N GLY A 43 0.81 7.14 -7.03
CA GLY A 43 1.54 8.31 -7.52
C GLY A 43 3.04 8.27 -7.18
N ILE A 44 3.72 9.38 -7.47
CA ILE A 44 5.17 9.51 -7.28
C ILE A 44 5.60 9.48 -5.81
N LEU A 45 4.70 9.79 -4.88
CA LEU A 45 5.06 9.94 -3.45
C LEU A 45 4.98 8.63 -2.66
N SER A 46 4.35 7.59 -3.20
CA SER A 46 4.12 6.35 -2.44
C SER A 46 4.30 5.07 -3.26
N LEU A 47 4.80 5.18 -4.50
CA LEU A 47 5.19 4.01 -5.26
C LEU A 47 6.53 3.46 -4.74
N GLN A 48 6.48 2.25 -4.20
CA GLN A 48 7.64 1.49 -3.73
C GLN A 48 7.43 -0.01 -3.97
N CYS A 49 8.51 -0.78 -3.96
CA CYS A 49 8.41 -2.23 -4.03
C CYS A 49 7.73 -2.76 -2.74
N PRO A 50 6.63 -3.53 -2.84
CA PRO A 50 5.93 -4.06 -1.66
C PRO A 50 6.77 -5.05 -0.85
N LEU A 51 7.79 -5.67 -1.46
CA LEU A 51 8.63 -6.66 -0.80
C LEU A 51 9.87 -6.05 -0.12
N CYS A 52 10.71 -5.32 -0.86
CA CYS A 52 11.95 -4.77 -0.31
C CYS A 52 11.83 -3.33 0.17
N ARG A 53 10.70 -2.66 -0.07
CA ARG A 53 10.45 -1.25 0.29
C ARG A 53 11.44 -0.26 -0.31
N ASN A 54 12.21 -0.65 -1.34
CA ASN A 54 12.93 0.31 -2.15
C ASN A 54 11.91 1.18 -2.90
N ASP A 55 12.07 2.49 -2.79
CA ASP A 55 11.22 3.51 -3.38
C ASP A 55 11.83 4.09 -4.65
N ARG A 56 12.99 4.74 -4.53
CA ARG A 56 13.56 5.62 -5.55
C ARG A 56 14.05 4.82 -6.75
N GLU A 57 14.90 3.83 -6.55
CA GLU A 57 15.43 3.00 -7.64
C GLU A 57 14.30 2.19 -8.29
N PHE A 58 13.41 1.61 -7.47
CA PHE A 58 12.23 0.90 -7.96
C PHE A 58 11.35 1.79 -8.85
N MET A 59 11.05 3.01 -8.43
CA MET A 59 10.21 3.94 -9.17
C MET A 59 10.85 4.35 -10.50
N VAL A 60 12.16 4.65 -10.50
CA VAL A 60 12.92 4.99 -11.71
C VAL A 60 12.90 3.84 -12.70
N ASP A 61 13.13 2.61 -12.23
CA ASP A 61 13.12 1.43 -13.08
C ASP A 61 11.73 1.12 -13.63
N MET A 62 10.68 1.20 -12.81
CA MET A 62 9.30 1.03 -13.27
C MET A 62 8.95 2.07 -14.33
N PHE A 63 9.36 3.33 -14.15
CA PHE A 63 9.19 4.38 -15.15
C PHE A 63 9.93 4.04 -16.46
N ALA A 64 11.19 3.61 -16.39
CA ALA A 64 11.99 3.23 -17.54
C ALA A 64 11.40 2.01 -18.29
N MET A 65 10.74 1.10 -17.57
CA MET A 65 9.98 -0.02 -18.13
C MET A 65 8.59 0.38 -18.68
N GLY A 66 8.29 1.68 -18.72
CA GLY A 66 7.08 2.25 -19.32
C GLY A 66 5.85 2.22 -18.42
N ILE A 67 6.02 2.08 -17.10
CA ILE A 67 4.92 2.25 -16.14
C ILE A 67 4.68 3.75 -15.95
N ARG A 68 3.45 4.19 -16.18
CA ARG A 68 3.06 5.58 -15.98
C ARG A 68 2.87 5.87 -14.50
N ILE A 69 3.57 6.89 -13.99
CA ILE A 69 3.53 7.30 -12.58
C ILE A 69 3.10 8.78 -12.54
N PRO A 70 1.91 9.11 -12.00
CA PRO A 70 1.43 10.48 -11.94
C PRO A 70 2.10 11.29 -10.82
N PHE A 71 2.34 12.58 -11.08
CA PHE A 71 2.85 13.53 -10.09
C PHE A 71 1.70 14.06 -9.22
N ARG A 72 1.28 13.26 -8.24
CA ARG A 72 0.21 13.59 -7.29
C ARG A 72 0.33 12.77 -6.01
N LEU A 73 -0.43 13.17 -5.00
CA LEU A 73 -0.65 12.36 -3.80
C LEU A 73 -1.40 11.06 -4.16
N PRO A 74 -1.25 10.01 -3.33
CA PRO A 74 -2.02 8.80 -3.51
C PRO A 74 -3.53 9.05 -3.45
N THR A 75 -4.31 8.27 -4.20
CA THR A 75 -5.79 8.40 -4.21
C THR A 75 -6.43 8.15 -2.86
N TRP A 76 -5.79 7.38 -1.99
CA TRP A 76 -6.32 7.06 -0.66
C TRP A 76 -6.22 8.25 0.32
N GLU A 77 -5.38 9.24 0.03
CA GLU A 77 -5.33 10.50 0.79
C GLU A 77 -6.49 11.43 0.44
N GLU A 78 -7.09 11.29 -0.76
CA GLU A 78 -8.11 12.22 -1.26
C GLU A 78 -9.52 11.95 -0.73
N ASN A 79 -9.75 10.82 -0.07
CA ASN A 79 -11.12 10.31 0.16
C ASN A 79 -11.44 9.97 1.61
N ASP A 80 -10.73 10.60 2.56
CA ASP A 80 -10.90 10.32 4.00
C ASP A 80 -10.83 8.82 4.35
N ALA A 81 -10.18 8.02 3.48
CA ALA A 81 -10.25 6.56 3.50
C ALA A 81 -9.68 5.96 4.80
N PHE A 82 -8.89 6.75 5.53
CA PHE A 82 -8.27 6.39 6.79
C PHE A 82 -8.77 7.19 7.98
N ILE A 83 -9.78 8.07 7.83
CA ILE A 83 -10.40 8.76 8.97
C ILE A 83 -10.91 7.75 9.99
N GLU A 84 -11.57 6.68 9.52
CA GLU A 84 -12.07 5.62 10.41
C GLU A 84 -10.95 4.84 11.12
N LEU A 85 -9.77 4.65 10.49
CA LEU A 85 -8.62 4.03 11.17
C LEU A 85 -8.02 4.93 12.25
N GLY A 86 -8.16 6.25 12.10
CA GLY A 86 -7.74 7.23 13.10
C GLY A 86 -8.69 7.30 14.30
N GLN A 87 -9.93 6.81 14.18
CA GLN A 87 -10.87 6.78 15.29
C GLN A 87 -10.43 5.72 16.30
N ARG A 88 -9.89 6.18 17.42
CA ARG A 88 -9.67 5.30 18.57
C ARG A 88 -11.03 4.89 19.13
N HIS A 89 -11.10 3.63 19.55
CA HIS A 89 -12.24 3.13 20.30
C HIS A 89 -12.42 4.00 21.56
N GLY A 90 -13.48 4.80 21.57
CA GLY A 90 -13.73 5.83 22.58
C GLY A 90 -14.63 5.40 23.72
N HIS A 91 -14.81 4.09 23.94
CA HIS A 91 -15.56 3.61 25.09
C HIS A 91 -14.92 2.40 25.75
N CYS A 92 -15.45 1.98 26.89
CA CYS A 92 -15.00 0.79 27.58
C CYS A 92 -15.97 -0.39 27.30
N ASP A 93 -15.46 -1.43 26.66
CA ASP A 93 -16.18 -2.68 26.36
C ASP A 93 -16.30 -3.65 27.56
N ALA A 94 -15.74 -3.30 28.73
CA ALA A 94 -15.79 -4.16 29.90
C ALA A 94 -17.23 -4.33 30.42
N ARG A 95 -17.59 -5.55 30.82
CA ARG A 95 -18.91 -5.89 31.38
C ARG A 95 -19.27 -5.02 32.60
N GLU A 96 -18.28 -4.69 33.42
CA GLU A 96 -18.38 -3.72 34.51
C GLU A 96 -17.25 -2.71 34.33
N CYS A 97 -17.61 -1.43 34.18
CA CYS A 97 -16.66 -0.35 33.99
C CYS A 97 -16.38 0.29 35.35
N LEU A 98 -15.10 0.38 35.71
CA LEU A 98 -14.65 0.96 36.98
C LEU A 98 -14.26 2.44 36.87
N CYS A 99 -14.38 3.04 35.67
CA CYS A 99 -14.06 4.44 35.45
C CYS A 99 -15.10 5.34 36.16
N PRO A 100 -14.69 6.22 37.10
CA PRO A 100 -15.62 7.13 37.78
C PRO A 100 -16.29 8.14 36.84
N ALA A 101 -15.61 8.50 35.74
CA ALA A 101 -16.13 9.41 34.72
C ALA A 101 -17.12 8.73 33.75
N GLY A 102 -17.25 7.40 33.80
CA GLY A 102 -18.14 6.63 32.95
C GLY A 102 -17.44 5.95 31.78
N ARG A 103 -18.23 5.21 30.99
CA ARG A 103 -17.73 4.33 29.92
C ARG A 103 -17.27 5.05 28.65
N GLU A 104 -17.70 6.29 28.44
CA GLU A 104 -17.38 7.10 27.24
C GLU A 104 -16.13 7.97 27.45
N GLU A 105 -15.53 7.93 28.64
CA GLU A 105 -14.30 8.68 28.91
C GLU A 105 -13.11 7.98 28.25
N ALA A 106 -12.44 8.69 27.34
CA ALA A 106 -11.20 8.26 26.71
C ALA A 106 -10.02 9.08 27.28
N GLU A 107 -8.85 8.46 27.44
CA GLU A 107 -7.64 9.17 27.85
C GLU A 107 -7.29 10.27 26.83
N ALA A 108 -6.93 11.46 27.33
CA ALA A 108 -6.44 12.54 26.48
C ALA A 108 -5.12 12.14 25.82
N GLU A 109 -4.94 12.54 24.55
CA GLU A 109 -3.73 12.28 23.76
C GLU A 109 -2.47 12.73 24.52
N GLY A 110 -1.51 11.80 24.68
CA GLY A 110 -0.22 12.05 25.35
C GLY A 110 0.82 12.71 24.45
#